data_AF-A0A7W0JNV5-F1
#
_entry.id   AF-A0A7W0JNV5-F1
#
_cell.length_a   1.000
_cell.length_b   1.000
_cell.length_c   1.000
_cell.angle_alpha   90.00
_cell.angle_beta   90.00
_cell.angle_gamma   90.00
#
_symmetry.space_group_name_H-M   'P 1'
#
loop_
_entity.id
_entity.type
_entity.pdbx_description
1 polymer ?
#
loop_
_entity_poly.entity_id
_entity_poly.type
_entity_poly.pdbx_seq_one_letter_code
_entity_poly.pdbx_strand_id
1 'polypeptide(L)'
;MFSSIGWGEIMVLLIVALFIFGPDRLPSIARDAAGAMQKVRGFVTGARAQIREELGDEFADIDLRSLNPREFVRRQLLDDDPPPLKRSNGQPRSSRPPVSTTRVATPAPVSTTKPASARMAEPQVRPTDPAADPPLRAPQPAVAATPPYDDAT
;
A
#
# COMPACT_ATOMS: atom_id res chain seq x y z
N MET A 1 31.01 -14.85 -14.68
CA MET A 1 32.04 -13.84 -14.30
C MET A 1 31.71 -13.13 -13.00
N PHE A 2 30.42 -12.97 -12.63
CA PHE A 2 30.01 -12.45 -11.31
C PHE A 2 30.10 -13.46 -10.16
N SER A 3 30.29 -14.75 -10.44
CA SER A 3 30.45 -15.81 -9.44
C SER A 3 31.72 -15.68 -8.57
N SER A 4 32.65 -14.80 -8.96
CA SER A 4 33.84 -14.45 -8.19
C SER A 4 33.59 -13.35 -7.15
N ILE A 5 32.39 -12.73 -7.14
CA ILE A 5 32.03 -11.66 -6.20
C ILE A 5 31.75 -12.29 -4.82
N GLY A 6 32.80 -12.50 -4.05
CA GLY A 6 32.69 -13.04 -2.70
C GLY A 6 32.21 -11.98 -1.69
N TRP A 7 31.82 -12.44 -0.50
CA TRP A 7 31.50 -11.56 0.64
C TRP A 7 32.61 -10.54 0.96
N GLY A 8 33.88 -10.90 0.71
CA GLY A 8 35.01 -9.98 0.88
C GLY A 8 34.96 -8.78 -0.07
N GLU A 9 34.63 -9.00 -1.35
CA GLU A 9 34.56 -7.93 -2.35
C GLU A 9 33.37 -6.99 -2.09
N ILE A 10 32.23 -7.55 -1.64
CA ILE A 10 31.07 -6.75 -1.19
C ILE A 10 31.47 -5.82 -0.05
N MET A 11 32.30 -6.29 0.89
CA MET A 11 32.75 -5.47 2.00
C MET A 11 33.70 -4.36 1.56
N VAL A 12 34.60 -4.65 0.60
CA VAL A 12 35.45 -3.63 -0.04
C VAL A 12 34.59 -2.58 -0.75
N LEU A 13 33.58 -3.00 -1.52
CA LEU A 13 32.66 -2.09 -2.20
C LEU A 13 31.89 -1.21 -1.22
N LEU A 14 31.44 -1.76 -0.09
CA LEU A 14 30.81 -0.97 0.96
C LEU A 14 31.75 0.09 1.51
N ILE A 15 32.99 -0.28 1.84
CA ILE A 15 33.97 0.68 2.36
C ILE A 15 34.24 1.79 1.33
N VAL A 16 34.43 1.43 0.06
CA VAL A 16 34.64 2.41 -1.03
C VAL A 16 33.42 3.32 -1.20
N ALA A 17 32.21 2.76 -1.18
CA ALA A 17 30.98 3.55 -1.24
C ALA A 17 30.86 4.49 -0.04
N LEU A 18 31.18 4.03 1.17
CA LEU A 18 31.20 4.85 2.39
C LEU A 18 32.25 5.96 2.30
N PHE A 19 33.39 5.73 1.66
CA PHE A 19 34.43 6.75 1.51
C PHE A 19 34.04 7.82 0.48
N ILE A 20 33.49 7.41 -0.68
CA ILE A 20 33.10 8.32 -1.76
C ILE A 20 31.89 9.17 -1.35
N PHE A 21 30.85 8.52 -0.81
CA PHE A 21 29.59 9.18 -0.48
C PHE A 21 29.55 9.69 0.96
N GLY A 22 30.32 9.09 1.87
CA GLY A 22 30.26 9.33 3.31
C GLY A 22 29.29 8.38 4.02
N PRO A 23 29.62 7.89 5.24
CA PRO A 23 28.76 6.98 6.00
C PRO A 23 27.41 7.59 6.39
N ASP A 24 27.33 8.91 6.48
CA ASP A 24 26.10 9.63 6.85
C ASP A 24 25.13 9.80 5.67
N ARG A 25 25.64 9.80 4.43
CA ARG A 25 24.84 10.07 3.22
C ARG A 25 24.18 8.83 2.66
N LEU A 26 24.89 7.69 2.63
CA LEU A 26 24.37 6.42 2.13
C LEU A 26 23.03 5.99 2.75
N PRO A 27 22.85 5.99 4.09
CA PRO A 27 21.58 5.60 4.69
C PRO A 27 20.46 6.61 4.38
N SER A 28 20.79 7.87 4.15
CA SER A 28 19.81 8.87 3.69
C SER A 28 19.35 8.59 2.26
N ILE A 29 20.28 8.44 1.32
CA ILE A 29 19.98 8.16 -0.09
C ILE A 29 19.21 6.84 -0.24
N ALA A 30 19.58 5.81 0.53
CA ALA A 30 18.87 4.54 0.54
C ALA A 30 17.42 4.69 1.01
N ARG A 31 17.15 5.52 2.02
CA ARG A 31 15.78 5.82 2.48
C ARG A 31 14.99 6.59 1.43
N ASP A 32 15.61 7.56 0.77
CA ASP A 32 14.98 8.33 -0.30
C ASP A 32 14.61 7.45 -1.49
N ALA A 33 15.53 6.57 -1.90
CA ALA A 33 15.31 5.58 -2.94
C ALA A 33 14.22 4.56 -2.54
N ALA A 34 14.22 4.08 -1.30
CA ALA A 34 13.19 3.17 -0.80
C ALA A 34 11.80 3.83 -0.82
N GLY A 35 11.72 5.10 -0.38
CA GLY A 35 10.49 5.89 -0.44
C GLY A 35 10.02 6.12 -1.88
N ALA A 36 10.92 6.41 -2.81
CA ALA A 36 10.61 6.53 -4.24
C ALA A 36 10.10 5.20 -4.81
N MET A 37 10.74 4.08 -4.48
CA MET A 37 10.32 2.74 -4.93
C MET A 37 8.93 2.37 -4.42
N GLN A 38 8.59 2.79 -3.19
CA GLN A 38 7.26 2.56 -2.62
C GLN A 38 6.18 3.37 -3.33
N LYS A 39 6.49 4.61 -3.72
CA LYS A 39 5.61 5.44 -4.56
C LYS A 39 5.41 4.81 -5.94
N VAL A 40 6.49 4.37 -6.58
CA VAL A 40 6.44 3.67 -7.88
C VAL A 40 5.55 2.43 -7.80
N ARG A 41 5.68 1.61 -6.74
CA ARG A 41 4.80 0.45 -6.53
C ARG A 41 3.33 0.86 -6.43
N GLY A 42 3.02 1.98 -5.77
CA GLY A 42 1.68 2.54 -5.71
C GLY A 42 1.13 2.91 -7.11
N PHE A 43 1.92 3.64 -7.89
CA PHE A 43 1.57 4.01 -9.27
C PHE A 43 1.36 2.80 -10.18
N VAL A 44 2.24 1.81 -10.10
CA VAL A 44 2.12 0.56 -10.88
C VAL A 44 0.89 -0.24 -10.47
N THR A 45 0.57 -0.29 -9.17
CA THR A 45 -0.64 -0.99 -8.68
C THR A 45 -1.91 -0.30 -9.15
N GLY A 46 -1.96 1.03 -9.13
CA GLY A 46 -3.08 1.82 -9.65
C GLY A 46 -3.25 1.68 -11.17
N ALA A 47 -2.17 1.79 -11.93
CA ALA A 47 -2.20 1.58 -13.38
C ALA A 47 -2.65 0.15 -13.75
N ARG A 48 -2.19 -0.86 -13.00
CA ARG A 48 -2.64 -2.24 -13.19
C ARG A 48 -4.12 -2.43 -12.87
N ALA A 49 -4.65 -1.72 -11.89
CA ALA A 49 -6.09 -1.74 -11.57
C ALA A 49 -6.90 -1.14 -12.74
N GLN A 50 -6.47 -0.01 -13.29
CA GLN A 50 -7.12 0.64 -14.44
C GLN A 50 -7.12 -0.27 -15.68
N ILE A 51 -5.96 -0.87 -16.02
CA ILE A 51 -5.82 -1.77 -17.17
C ILE A 51 -6.72 -3.01 -16.99
N ARG A 52 -6.81 -3.54 -15.77
CA ARG A 52 -7.66 -4.69 -15.45
C ARG A 52 -9.15 -4.36 -15.56
N GLU A 53 -9.54 -3.13 -15.24
CA GLU A 53 -10.93 -2.66 -15.29
C GLU A 53 -11.38 -2.31 -16.71
N GLU A 54 -10.49 -1.77 -17.54
CA GLU A 54 -10.81 -1.37 -18.92
C GLU A 54 -10.61 -2.48 -19.97
N LEU A 55 -9.65 -3.38 -19.77
CA LEU A 55 -9.30 -4.42 -20.76
C LEU A 55 -9.60 -5.85 -20.29
N GLY A 56 -10.20 -6.01 -19.11
CA GLY A 56 -10.56 -7.31 -18.54
C GLY A 56 -9.37 -8.13 -18.06
N ASP A 57 -9.65 -9.35 -17.56
CA ASP A 57 -8.64 -10.26 -17.00
C ASP A 57 -7.61 -10.75 -18.05
N GLU A 58 -7.91 -10.51 -19.34
CA GLU A 58 -7.15 -11.00 -20.51
C GLU A 58 -5.70 -10.48 -20.56
N PHE A 59 -5.43 -9.26 -20.06
CA PHE A 59 -4.08 -8.70 -19.95
C PHE A 59 -3.45 -8.88 -18.57
N ALA A 60 -4.25 -9.30 -17.59
CA ALA A 60 -3.87 -9.23 -16.20
C ALA A 60 -3.12 -10.49 -15.73
N ASP A 61 -3.35 -11.61 -16.45
CA ASP A 61 -2.69 -12.90 -16.30
C ASP A 61 -1.47 -13.09 -17.22
N ILE A 62 -1.37 -12.33 -18.31
CA ILE A 62 -0.23 -12.41 -19.23
C ILE A 62 0.97 -11.65 -18.64
N ASP A 63 1.98 -12.42 -18.23
CA ASP A 63 3.36 -12.03 -17.93
C ASP A 63 3.64 -11.03 -16.77
N LEU A 64 2.66 -10.31 -16.26
CA LEU A 64 2.90 -9.34 -15.16
C LEU A 64 3.34 -10.01 -13.84
N ARG A 65 2.99 -11.28 -13.64
CA ARG A 65 3.30 -12.03 -12.42
C ARG A 65 4.69 -12.67 -12.45
N SER A 66 5.19 -13.03 -13.63
CA SER A 66 6.55 -13.57 -13.83
C SER A 66 7.60 -12.47 -13.66
N LEU A 67 7.26 -11.22 -14.00
CA LEU A 67 8.08 -10.01 -13.86
C LEU A 67 8.14 -9.42 -12.44
N ASN A 68 7.55 -10.09 -11.43
CA ASN A 68 7.57 -9.57 -10.07
C ASN A 68 8.99 -9.64 -9.48
N PRO A 69 9.58 -8.50 -9.07
CA PRO A 69 10.98 -8.46 -8.62
C PRO A 69 11.22 -9.34 -7.38
N ARG A 70 10.19 -9.55 -6.56
CA ARG A 70 10.24 -10.48 -5.42
C ARG A 70 10.44 -11.94 -5.84
N GLU A 71 9.75 -12.38 -6.88
CA GLU A 71 9.87 -13.76 -7.38
C GLU A 71 11.20 -13.97 -8.12
N PHE A 72 11.71 -12.93 -8.80
CA PHE A 72 13.03 -12.95 -9.43
C PHE A 72 14.16 -13.10 -8.40
N VAL A 73 14.22 -12.20 -7.40
CA VAL A 73 15.19 -12.28 -6.30
C VAL A 73 15.06 -13.60 -5.55
N ARG A 74 13.83 -14.07 -5.32
CA ARG A 74 13.60 -15.36 -4.67
C ARG A 74 14.18 -16.52 -5.47
N ARG A 75 13.98 -16.54 -6.79
CA ARG A 75 14.57 -17.57 -7.67
C ARG A 75 16.09 -17.48 -7.66
N GLN A 76 16.68 -16.32 -7.93
CA GLN A 76 18.14 -16.20 -7.89
C GLN A 76 18.77 -16.52 -6.53
N LEU A 77 18.18 -16.12 -5.41
CA LEU A 77 18.77 -16.41 -4.10
C LEU A 77 18.49 -17.85 -3.63
N LEU A 78 17.29 -18.41 -3.84
CA LEU A 78 17.01 -19.79 -3.43
C LEU A 78 17.53 -20.84 -4.41
N ASP A 79 17.77 -20.47 -5.67
CA ASP A 79 18.41 -21.36 -6.64
C ASP A 79 19.95 -21.29 -6.53
N ASP A 80 20.55 -20.20 -5.99
CA ASP A 80 22.00 -20.11 -5.67
C ASP A 80 22.37 -20.55 -4.23
N ASP A 81 21.43 -20.59 -3.27
CA ASP A 81 21.69 -21.00 -1.87
C ASP A 81 21.16 -22.43 -1.62
N PRO A 82 21.99 -23.41 -1.19
CA PRO A 82 21.50 -24.76 -0.91
C PRO A 82 20.40 -24.74 0.17
N PRO A 83 19.36 -25.60 0.04
CA PRO A 83 18.11 -25.44 0.77
C PRO A 83 18.34 -25.30 2.28
N PRO A 84 17.65 -24.35 2.94
CA PRO A 84 17.81 -24.19 4.38
C PRO A 84 17.41 -25.49 5.04
N LEU A 85 18.34 -26.08 5.79
CA LEU A 85 18.08 -27.20 6.67
C LEU A 85 16.82 -26.87 7.46
N LYS A 86 15.75 -27.61 7.17
CA LYS A 86 14.49 -27.60 7.92
C LYS A 86 14.85 -27.77 9.39
N ARG A 87 14.95 -26.66 10.14
CA ARG A 87 14.87 -26.70 11.59
C ARG A 87 13.46 -27.21 11.86
N SER A 88 13.38 -28.47 12.28
CA SER A 88 12.16 -29.06 12.77
C SER A 88 11.61 -28.11 13.83
N ASN A 89 10.49 -27.48 13.49
CA ASN A 89 9.71 -26.70 14.42
C ASN A 89 9.45 -27.61 15.62
N GLY A 90 10.08 -27.29 16.76
CA GLY A 90 9.89 -27.99 18.02
C GLY A 90 8.43 -27.84 18.41
N GLN A 91 7.63 -28.82 18.02
CA GLN A 91 6.26 -28.97 18.46
C GLN A 91 6.33 -29.27 19.97
N PRO A 92 5.88 -28.38 20.87
CA PRO A 92 5.55 -28.83 22.21
C PRO A 92 4.35 -29.74 22.04
N ARG A 93 4.58 -31.05 22.16
CA ARG A 93 3.53 -32.06 22.27
C ARG A 93 2.68 -31.67 23.48
N SER A 94 1.55 -31.02 23.24
CA SER A 94 0.50 -30.90 24.24
C SER A 94 -0.20 -32.25 24.32
N SER A 95 0.40 -33.17 25.06
CA SER A 95 -0.22 -34.42 25.46
C SER A 95 -1.28 -34.10 26.51
N ARG A 96 -2.50 -33.83 26.08
CA ARG A 96 -3.68 -33.82 26.95
C ARG A 96 -4.43 -35.15 26.74
N PRO A 97 -4.63 -35.99 27.77
CA PRO A 97 -5.38 -37.22 27.62
C PRO A 97 -6.88 -36.91 27.48
N PRO A 98 -7.65 -37.71 26.71
CA PRO A 98 -9.09 -37.55 26.61
C PRO A 98 -9.75 -38.10 27.88
N VAL A 99 -10.41 -37.25 28.66
CA VAL A 99 -11.34 -37.69 29.70
C VAL A 99 -12.74 -37.71 29.11
N SER A 100 -13.22 -38.92 28.86
CA SER A 100 -14.61 -39.22 28.53
C SER A 100 -15.41 -39.22 29.83
N THR A 101 -16.33 -38.26 30.00
CA THR A 101 -17.33 -38.33 31.07
C THR A 101 -18.73 -38.21 30.47
N THR A 102 -19.34 -39.39 30.33
CA THR A 102 -20.75 -39.77 30.38
C THR A 102 -21.82 -38.68 30.50
N ARG A 103 -22.69 -38.68 29.48
CA ARG A 103 -24.05 -38.13 29.34
C ARG A 103 -24.96 -38.29 30.56
N VAL A 104 -25.70 -37.22 30.94
CA VAL A 104 -27.02 -37.31 31.60
C VAL A 104 -27.93 -36.12 31.21
N ALA A 105 -29.13 -36.49 30.71
CA ALA A 105 -30.45 -35.81 30.69
C ALA A 105 -30.73 -34.52 29.89
N THR A 106 -31.80 -34.60 29.10
CA THR A 106 -32.54 -33.54 28.38
C THR A 106 -33.96 -33.47 28.97
N PRO A 107 -34.61 -32.28 29.01
CA PRO A 107 -35.76 -31.99 28.13
C PRO A 107 -35.63 -30.56 27.52
N ALA A 108 -35.66 -30.33 26.20
CA ALA A 108 -36.81 -30.21 25.26
C ALA A 108 -37.73 -28.96 25.51
N PRO A 109 -38.47 -28.44 24.52
CA PRO A 109 -38.13 -27.24 23.72
C PRO A 109 -39.22 -26.12 23.75
N VAL A 110 -38.89 -24.89 23.34
CA VAL A 110 -39.90 -23.93 22.83
C VAL A 110 -39.37 -23.16 21.62
N SER A 111 -40.03 -23.37 20.48
CA SER A 111 -40.00 -22.49 19.32
C SER A 111 -41.19 -21.53 19.38
N THR A 112 -41.17 -20.52 18.50
CA THR A 112 -42.30 -19.66 18.04
C THR A 112 -42.34 -18.29 18.75
N THR A 113 -42.57 -17.12 18.15
CA THR A 113 -42.59 -16.55 16.78
C THR A 113 -43.21 -15.15 16.97
N LYS A 114 -42.52 -14.06 16.54
CA LYS A 114 -43.07 -12.84 15.84
C LYS A 114 -44.22 -12.03 16.55
N PRO A 115 -44.77 -10.87 16.11
CA PRO A 115 -44.39 -9.82 15.13
C PRO A 115 -44.37 -8.36 15.67
N ALA A 116 -44.15 -7.42 14.73
CA ALA A 116 -44.73 -6.07 14.62
C ALA A 116 -44.05 -4.95 15.42
N SER A 117 -43.28 -4.06 14.78
CA SER A 117 -43.69 -3.03 13.79
C SER A 117 -44.49 -1.88 14.41
N ALA A 118 -43.77 -0.83 14.80
CA ALA A 118 -44.17 0.58 14.81
C ALA A 118 -42.90 1.36 15.20
N ARG A 119 -42.22 2.09 14.32
CA ARG A 119 -42.57 3.47 13.92
C ARG A 119 -41.44 3.88 12.96
N MET A 120 -41.71 3.98 11.65
CA MET A 120 -41.96 5.26 10.98
C MET A 120 -41.04 6.39 11.49
N ALA A 121 -39.85 6.48 10.90
CA ALA A 121 -39.03 7.69 10.87
C ALA A 121 -38.48 7.80 9.45
N GLU A 122 -39.07 8.75 8.75
CA GLU A 122 -38.94 9.09 7.35
C GLU A 122 -37.52 9.57 6.99
N PRO A 123 -37.06 9.33 5.75
CA PRO A 123 -35.77 9.79 5.25
C PRO A 123 -35.84 11.29 4.95
N GLN A 124 -35.26 12.13 5.81
CA GLN A 124 -34.98 13.54 5.49
C GLN A 124 -33.55 13.68 4.97
N VAL A 125 -33.35 13.28 3.72
CA VAL A 125 -32.35 13.90 2.85
C VAL A 125 -32.87 15.30 2.59
N ARG A 126 -32.31 16.31 3.28
CA ARG A 126 -32.65 17.71 3.02
C ARG A 126 -32.05 18.07 1.65
N PRO A 127 -32.86 18.40 0.63
CA PRO A 127 -32.35 19.07 -0.54
C PRO A 127 -31.87 20.44 -0.07
N THR A 128 -30.59 20.73 -0.20
CA THR A 128 -30.12 22.11 -0.12
C THR A 128 -30.70 22.84 -1.33
N ASP A 129 -31.66 23.70 -1.02
CA ASP A 129 -32.36 24.61 -1.93
C ASP A 129 -31.38 25.38 -2.83
N PRO A 130 -31.59 25.40 -4.16
CA PRO A 130 -30.79 26.18 -5.11
C PRO A 130 -31.30 27.62 -5.16
N ALA A 131 -30.97 28.44 -4.16
CA ALA A 131 -31.26 29.88 -4.22
C ALA A 131 -30.45 30.66 -3.18
N ALA A 132 -29.18 30.91 -3.48
CA ALA A 132 -28.45 32.04 -2.89
C ALA A 132 -27.27 32.37 -3.79
N ASP A 133 -27.53 33.11 -4.87
CA ASP A 133 -26.52 33.85 -5.61
C ASP A 133 -25.82 34.86 -4.67
N PRO A 134 -24.51 34.75 -4.42
CA PRO A 134 -23.73 35.90 -4.01
C PRO A 134 -23.31 36.67 -5.28
N PRO A 135 -23.48 38.01 -5.35
CA PRO A 135 -23.00 38.75 -6.51
C PRO A 135 -21.48 38.64 -6.58
N LEU A 136 -20.99 37.89 -7.57
CA LEU A 136 -19.59 37.90 -7.97
C LEU A 136 -19.25 39.30 -8.48
N ARG A 137 -18.64 40.07 -7.59
CA ARG A 137 -17.96 41.33 -7.89
C ARG A 137 -16.96 41.09 -9.02
N ALA A 138 -17.29 41.54 -10.23
CA ALA A 138 -16.37 41.51 -11.35
C ALA A 138 -15.09 42.30 -11.00
N PRO A 139 -13.91 41.85 -11.46
CA PRO A 139 -12.70 42.65 -11.39
C PRO A 139 -12.88 43.87 -12.29
N GLN A 140 -13.03 45.05 -11.69
CA GLN A 140 -12.97 46.31 -12.44
C GLN A 140 -11.56 46.43 -13.05
N PRO A 141 -11.43 46.68 -14.36
CA PRO A 141 -10.16 47.10 -14.92
C PRO A 141 -9.84 48.48 -14.35
N ALA A 142 -8.74 48.60 -13.62
CA ALA A 142 -8.24 49.89 -13.15
C ALA A 142 -7.83 50.72 -14.37
N VAL A 143 -8.75 51.58 -14.79
CA VAL A 143 -8.53 52.61 -15.81
C VAL A 143 -7.60 53.67 -15.21
N ALA A 144 -6.48 53.86 -15.90
CA ALA A 144 -5.68 55.08 -16.01
C ALA A 144 -5.45 55.94 -14.75
N ALA A 145 -4.20 55.91 -14.26
CA ALA A 145 -3.57 57.09 -13.67
C ALA A 145 -2.08 57.08 -14.03
N THR A 146 -1.72 57.82 -15.08
CA THR A 146 -0.36 58.29 -15.32
C THR A 146 -0.06 59.43 -14.34
N PRO A 147 0.93 59.33 -13.45
CA PRO A 147 1.50 60.52 -12.83
C PRO A 147 2.48 61.20 -13.80
N PRO A 148 2.54 62.55 -13.81
CA PRO A 148 3.42 63.31 -14.68
C PRO A 148 4.88 63.18 -14.20
N TYR A 149 5.79 62.98 -15.15
CA TYR A 149 7.23 63.14 -14.91
C TYR A 149 7.54 64.63 -14.95
N ASP A 150 7.88 65.20 -13.80
CA ASP A 150 8.37 66.57 -13.65
C ASP A 150 9.89 66.54 -13.79
N ASP A 151 10.38 67.12 -14.89
CA ASP A 151 11.80 67.28 -15.22
C ASP A 151 12.31 68.52 -14.46
N ALA A 152 13.05 68.30 -13.37
CA ALA A 152 13.77 69.37 -12.67
C ALA A 152 15.29 69.15 -12.80
N THR A 153 15.85 69.89 -13.76
CA THR A 153 17.16 70.58 -13.79
C THR A 153 18.30 70.06 -12.91
#